data_AF-E0QNC6-F1
#
_entry.id   AF-E0QNC6-F1
#
_cell.length_a   1.000
_cell.length_b   1.000
_cell.length_c   1.000
_cell.angle_alpha   90.00
_cell.angle_beta   90.00
_cell.angle_gamma   90.00
#
_symmetry.space_group_name_H-M   'P 1'
#
loop_
_entity.id
_entity.type
_entity.pdbx_description
1 polymer ?
#
loop_
_entity_poly.entity_id
_entity_poly.type
_entity_poly.pdbx_seq_one_letter_code
_entity_poly.pdbx_strand_id
1 'polypeptide(L)'
;MRARPIFHRQRDAIDAHLTVVMAVLAVSRYLYQKTGITTKKLVRKLGPICRTLARIGNTEIPIDDPIPDEIQQILQKIPFNPHT
;
A
#
# COMPACT_ATOMS: atom_id res chain seq x y z
N MET A 1 -31.94 -4.62 -32.10
CA MET A 1 -30.59 -4.46 -31.51
C MET A 1 -30.53 -3.12 -30.80
N ARG A 2 -30.49 -3.06 -29.46
CA ARG A 2 -30.20 -1.83 -28.72
C ARG A 2 -28.69 -1.78 -28.51
N ALA A 3 -28.01 -0.77 -29.06
CA ALA A 3 -26.61 -0.53 -28.74
C ALA A 3 -26.49 -0.22 -27.24
N ARG A 4 -25.59 -0.91 -26.54
CA ARG A 4 -25.21 -0.52 -25.17
C ARG A 4 -24.35 0.75 -25.29
N PRO A 5 -24.70 1.86 -24.63
CA PRO A 5 -23.94 3.09 -24.78
C PRO A 5 -22.61 2.95 -24.04
N ILE A 6 -21.54 2.74 -24.81
CA ILE A 6 -20.16 2.64 -24.30
C ILE A 6 -19.66 4.04 -23.88
N PHE A 7 -20.16 5.10 -24.52
CA PHE A 7 -19.70 6.48 -24.38
C PHE A 7 -20.21 7.21 -23.14
N HIS A 8 -21.26 6.73 -22.44
CA HIS A 8 -21.74 7.37 -21.21
C HIS A 8 -20.86 7.08 -19.98
N ARG A 9 -20.05 6.01 -20.00
CA ARG A 9 -19.12 5.68 -18.90
C ARG A 9 -17.75 6.29 -19.05
N GLN A 10 -17.46 7.01 -20.14
CA GLN A 10 -16.15 7.61 -20.33
C GLN A 10 -15.87 8.67 -19.26
N ARG A 11 -16.90 9.46 -18.90
CA ARG A 11 -16.79 10.42 -17.80
C ARG A 11 -16.57 9.73 -16.46
N ASP A 12 -17.38 8.72 -16.16
CA ASP A 12 -17.24 7.91 -14.94
C ASP A 12 -15.85 7.25 -14.84
N ALA A 13 -15.31 6.75 -15.94
CA ALA A 13 -13.99 6.14 -15.99
C ALA A 13 -12.88 7.16 -15.73
N ILE A 14 -13.00 8.39 -16.26
CA ILE A 14 -12.06 9.48 -15.99
C ILE A 14 -12.12 9.88 -14.52
N ASP A 15 -13.32 10.10 -13.98
CA ASP A 15 -13.49 10.55 -12.60
C ASP A 15 -13.02 9.48 -11.61
N ALA A 16 -13.29 8.20 -11.88
CA ALA A 16 -12.77 7.08 -11.09
C ALA A 16 -11.23 6.99 -11.16
N HIS A 17 -10.65 7.11 -12.36
CA HIS A 17 -9.20 7.06 -12.53
C HIS A 17 -8.52 8.21 -11.77
N LEU A 18 -9.02 9.44 -11.92
CA LEU A 18 -8.51 10.61 -11.21
C LEU A 18 -8.64 10.45 -9.70
N THR A 19 -9.75 9.90 -9.20
CA THR A 19 -9.94 9.63 -7.78
C THR A 19 -8.86 8.69 -7.24
N VAL A 20 -8.60 7.58 -7.94
CA VAL A 20 -7.58 6.62 -7.54
C VAL A 20 -6.19 7.24 -7.62
N VAL A 21 -5.87 7.97 -8.70
CA VAL A 21 -4.57 8.64 -8.86
C VAL A 21 -4.35 9.69 -7.77
N MET A 22 -5.36 10.50 -7.44
CA MET A 22 -5.28 11.50 -6.38
C MET A 22 -5.08 10.84 -5.01
N ALA A 23 -5.80 9.76 -4.71
CA ALA A 23 -5.60 9.01 -3.49
C ALA A 23 -4.18 8.43 -3.40
N VAL A 24 -3.69 7.79 -4.46
CA VAL A 24 -2.33 7.24 -4.52
C VAL A 24 -1.27 8.33 -4.35
N LEU A 25 -1.46 9.49 -4.99
CA LEU A 25 -0.53 10.62 -4.89
C LEU A 25 -0.54 11.23 -3.48
N ALA A 26 -1.71 11.41 -2.89
CA ALA A 26 -1.86 11.93 -1.52
C ALA A 26 -1.17 11.00 -0.51
N VAL A 27 -1.44 9.70 -0.59
CA VAL A 27 -0.81 8.68 0.28
C VAL A 27 0.71 8.66 0.06
N SER A 28 1.17 8.68 -1.19
CA SER A 28 2.61 8.68 -1.51
C SER A 28 3.32 9.91 -0.96
N ARG A 29 2.72 11.10 -1.13
CA ARG A 29 3.26 12.35 -0.60
C ARG A 29 3.29 12.34 0.93
N TYR A 30 2.23 11.87 1.57
CA TYR A 30 2.14 11.75 3.01
C TYR A 30 3.23 10.83 3.59
N LEU A 31 3.39 9.63 3.02
CA LEU A 31 4.40 8.67 3.45
C LEU A 31 5.82 9.21 3.23
N TYR A 32 6.06 9.91 2.12
CA TYR A 32 7.35 10.55 1.88
C TYR A 32 7.64 11.65 2.90
N GLN A 33 6.66 12.51 3.23
CA GLN A 33 6.83 13.56 4.23
C GLN A 33 7.15 13.03 5.63
N LYS A 34 6.61 11.87 5.99
CA LYS A 34 6.85 11.23 7.30
C LYS A 34 8.17 10.48 7.37
N THR A 35 8.53 9.77 6.31
CA THR A 35 9.66 8.82 6.33
C THR A 35 10.92 9.34 5.65
N GLY A 36 10.81 10.33 4.78
CA GLY A 36 11.91 10.86 3.95
C GLY A 36 12.35 9.93 2.82
N ILE A 37 11.64 8.82 2.58
CA ILE A 37 11.97 7.84 1.54
C ILE A 37 10.81 7.67 0.56
N THR A 38 11.14 7.41 -0.70
CA THR A 38 10.12 7.23 -1.75
C THR A 38 9.23 6.02 -1.48
N THR A 39 7.95 6.09 -1.84
CA THR A 39 6.97 5.00 -1.63
C THR A 39 7.47 3.66 -2.20
N LYS A 40 8.15 3.68 -3.35
CA LYS A 40 8.76 2.49 -3.96
C LYS A 40 9.84 1.87 -3.07
N LYS A 41 10.73 2.68 -2.48
CA LYS A 41 11.78 2.21 -1.58
C LYS A 41 11.18 1.70 -0.27
N LEU A 42 10.17 2.40 0.25
CA LEU A 42 9.42 2.01 1.45
C LEU A 42 8.76 0.64 1.27
N VAL A 43 7.99 0.42 0.20
CA VAL A 43 7.33 -0.86 -0.10
C VAL A 43 8.35 -1.99 -0.28
N ARG A 44 9.51 -1.72 -0.91
CA ARG A 44 10.59 -2.71 -1.04
C ARG A 44 11.23 -3.07 0.30
N LYS A 45 11.39 -2.10 1.21
CA LYS A 45 11.94 -2.33 2.56
C LYS A 45 10.96 -3.06 3.48
N LEU A 46 9.68 -2.71 3.44
CA LEU A 46 8.64 -3.33 4.27
C LEU A 46 8.13 -4.67 3.71
N GLY A 47 8.23 -4.86 2.39
CA GLY A 47 7.70 -6.03 1.70
C GLY A 47 8.14 -7.39 2.26
N PRO A 48 9.41 -7.59 2.66
CA PRO A 48 9.85 -8.82 3.32
C PRO A 48 9.13 -9.07 4.65
N ILE A 49 8.98 -8.05 5.49
CA ILE A 49 8.32 -8.17 6.80
C ILE A 49 6.82 -8.39 6.64
N CYS A 50 6.16 -7.77 5.65
CA CYS A 50 4.75 -8.08 5.39
C CYS A 50 4.53 -9.52 4.89
N ARG A 51 5.59 -10.21 4.45
CA ARG A 51 5.57 -11.59 3.95
C ARG A 51 6.15 -12.60 4.93
N THR A 52 6.47 -12.21 6.17
CA THR A 52 6.95 -13.15 7.19
C THR A 52 5.89 -14.16 7.59
N LEU A 53 4.65 -14.06 7.10
CA LEU A 53 3.71 -15.18 7.09
C LEU A 53 4.10 -16.16 5.98
N ALA A 54 4.88 -17.19 6.32
CA ALA A 54 5.12 -18.30 5.42
C ALA A 54 3.89 -19.19 5.37
N ARG A 55 3.21 -19.25 4.23
CA ARG A 55 2.14 -20.23 4.00
C ARG A 55 2.76 -21.58 3.59
N ILE A 56 2.85 -22.51 4.53
CA ILE A 56 3.24 -23.91 4.27
C ILE A 56 1.96 -24.74 4.28
N GLY A 57 1.50 -25.16 3.10
CA GLY A 57 0.20 -25.82 2.94
C GLY A 57 -0.98 -24.90 3.32
N ASN A 58 -1.70 -25.24 4.38
CA ASN A 58 -2.85 -24.49 4.89
C ASN A 58 -2.56 -23.70 6.18
N THR A 59 -1.29 -23.67 6.62
CA THR A 59 -0.87 -23.02 7.86
C THR A 59 0.03 -21.84 7.54
N GLU A 60 -0.29 -20.68 8.13
CA GLU A 60 0.60 -19.52 8.14
C GLU A 60 1.52 -19.64 9.35
N ILE A 61 2.81 -19.85 9.10
CA ILE A 61 3.82 -19.89 10.14
C ILE A 61 4.54 -18.54 10.10
N PRO A 62 4.51 -17.76 11.20
CA PRO A 62 5.35 -16.57 11.29
C PRO A 62 6.81 -17.02 11.25
N ILE A 63 7.56 -16.53 10.26
CA ILE A 63 9.01 -16.60 10.28
C ILE A 63 9.47 -15.58 11.33
N ASP A 64 9.96 -16.08 12.46
CA ASP A 64 10.54 -15.30 13.57
C ASP A 64 11.88 -14.66 13.16
N ASP A 65 11.88 -13.86 12.11
CA ASP A 65 13.01 -13.00 11.79
C ASP A 65 12.89 -11.70 12.59
N PRO A 66 13.90 -11.34 13.41
CA PRO A 66 13.87 -10.10 14.16
C PRO A 66 13.80 -8.91 13.19
N ILE A 67 12.84 -8.01 13.42
CA ILE A 67 12.67 -6.80 12.60
C ILE A 67 13.91 -5.92 12.77
N PRO A 68 14.67 -5.63 11.69
CA PRO A 68 15.87 -4.80 11.75
C PRO A 68 15.58 -3.41 12.33
N ASP A 69 16.50 -2.85 13.12
CA ASP A 69 16.34 -1.55 13.79
C ASP A 69 16.01 -0.41 12.81
N GLU A 70 16.63 -0.42 11.63
CA GLU A 70 16.34 0.55 10.57
C GLU A 70 14.84 0.55 10.19
N ILE A 71 14.22 -0.64 10.17
CA ILE A 71 12.81 -0.79 9.82
C ILE A 71 11.92 -0.39 11.00
N GLN A 72 12.32 -0.70 12.23
CA GLN A 72 11.60 -0.20 13.41
C GLN A 72 11.54 1.33 13.45
N GLN A 73 12.65 2.01 13.14
CA GLN A 73 12.70 3.47 13.03
C GLN A 73 11.79 4.03 11.93
N ILE A 74 11.61 3.30 10.83
CA ILE A 74 10.68 3.67 9.76
C ILE A 74 9.23 3.48 10.23
N LEU A 75 8.92 2.36 10.90
CA LEU A 75 7.58 2.06 11.40
C LEU A 75 7.11 3.09 12.43
N GLN A 76 7.99 3.54 13.32
CA GLN A 76 7.68 4.59 14.31
C GLN A 76 7.27 5.94 13.68
N LYS A 77 7.69 6.21 12.44
CA LYS A 77 7.35 7.45 11.71
C LYS A 77 6.00 7.37 11.01
N ILE A 78 5.44 6.18 10.84
CA ILE A 78 4.17 5.95 10.14
C ILE A 78 3.06 5.92 11.19
N PRO A 79 1.95 6.67 11.00
CA PRO A 79 0.80 6.55 11.89
C PRO A 79 0.19 5.16 11.73
N PHE A 80 0.31 4.32 12.75
CA PHE A 80 -0.39 3.05 12.84
C PHE A 80 -1.04 2.99 14.22
N ASN A 81 -2.38 2.97 14.25
CA ASN A 81 -3.13 2.73 15.47
C ASN A 81 -3.63 1.28 15.45
N PRO A 82 -3.05 0.36 16.24
CA PRO A 82 -3.44 -1.05 16.25
C PRO A 82 -4.79 -1.33 16.93
N HIS A 83 -5.50 -0.31 17.44
CA HIS A 83 -6.70 -0.46 18.28
C HIS A 83 -7.94 0.27 17.76
N THR A 84 -8.24 0.24 16.46
CA THR A 84 -9.55 0.67 15.92
C THR A 84 -10.07 -0.34 14.93
#